data_AF-A0A969BUM2-F1
#
_entry.id   AF-A0A969BUM2-F1
#
_cell.length_a   1.000
_cell.length_b   1.000
_cell.length_c   1.000
_cell.angle_alpha   90.00
_cell.angle_beta   90.00
_cell.angle_gamma   90.00
#
_symmetry.space_group_name_H-M   'P 1'
#
loop_
_entity.id
_entity.type
_entity.pdbx_description
1 polymer ?
#
loop_
_entity_poly.entity_id
_entity_poly.type
_entity_poly.pdbx_seq_one_letter_code
_entity_poly.pdbx_strand_id
1 'polypeptide(L)'
;MFNTQPLSQLDPRWSNVQLGNGAADSTIGRYGCTITCLTMLCNGYGFNETPPTLNQRFRANGGFGGTTQNLVVFQAIDRAAPTMRYIDRAWNNPTPDVMNRINANLDANKAVIIQLDQAPGSGLQEHWVLVIGRSGGDYLILDPLFAGDG
;
A
#
# COMPACT_ATOMS: atom_id res chain seq x y z
N MET A 1 16.35 -9.96 -5.54
CA MET A 1 16.40 -8.84 -4.57
C MET A 1 15.15 -8.01 -4.80
N PHE A 2 14.45 -7.59 -3.74
CA PHE A 2 13.28 -6.72 -3.87
C PHE A 2 13.72 -5.38 -4.48
N ASN A 3 13.10 -4.96 -5.58
CA ASN A 3 13.45 -3.71 -6.26
C ASN A 3 12.21 -3.12 -6.95
N THR A 4 11.79 -1.94 -6.53
CA THR A 4 10.64 -1.22 -7.10
C THR A 4 10.98 0.24 -7.31
N GLN A 5 10.29 0.87 -8.26
CA GLN A 5 10.31 2.32 -8.41
C GLN A 5 9.29 2.96 -7.45
N PRO A 6 9.61 4.14 -6.87
CA PRO A 6 8.62 4.93 -6.14
C PRO A 6 7.45 5.33 -7.05
N LEU A 7 6.24 5.25 -6.52
CA LEU A 7 5.01 5.67 -7.19
C LEU A 7 4.23 6.60 -6.27
N SER A 8 3.67 7.67 -6.83
CA SER A 8 2.81 8.59 -6.08
C SER A 8 1.34 8.38 -6.45
N GLN A 9 0.45 8.38 -5.46
CA GLN A 9 -0.99 8.39 -5.68
C GLN A 9 -1.46 9.70 -6.34
N LEU A 10 -0.69 10.78 -6.16
CA LEU A 10 -0.98 12.13 -6.66
C LEU A 10 -0.51 12.34 -8.11
N ASP A 11 0.13 11.35 -8.73
CA ASP A 11 0.59 11.46 -10.11
C ASP A 11 -0.57 11.81 -11.06
N PRO A 12 -0.44 12.86 -11.89
CA PRO A 12 -1.52 13.36 -12.75
C PRO A 12 -2.01 12.33 -13.77
N ARG A 13 -1.22 11.30 -14.08
CA ARG A 13 -1.61 10.22 -14.99
C ARG A 13 -2.76 9.38 -14.45
N TRP A 14 -2.96 9.32 -13.12
CA TRP A 14 -3.97 8.47 -12.51
C TRP A 14 -4.67 9.03 -11.27
N SER A 15 -4.28 10.18 -10.75
CA SER A 15 -4.86 10.77 -9.54
C SER A 15 -6.38 10.97 -9.61
N ASN A 16 -6.94 11.12 -10.82
CA ASN A 16 -8.38 11.25 -11.08
C ASN A 16 -9.09 9.92 -11.39
N VAL A 17 -8.39 8.79 -11.41
CA VAL A 17 -8.99 7.47 -11.67
C VAL A 17 -9.77 7.03 -10.43
N GLN A 18 -11.00 6.54 -10.62
CA GLN A 18 -11.84 5.99 -9.56
C GLN A 18 -11.13 4.82 -8.83
N LEU A 19 -11.08 4.90 -7.51
CA LEU A 19 -10.53 3.89 -6.62
C LEU A 19 -11.60 2.86 -6.26
N GLY A 20 -11.26 1.58 -6.42
CA GLY A 20 -12.15 0.48 -6.06
C GLY A 20 -13.51 0.59 -6.73
N ASN A 21 -14.56 0.27 -5.99
CA ASN A 21 -15.94 0.36 -6.43
C ASN A 21 -16.70 1.49 -5.70
N GLY A 22 -15.97 2.47 -5.17
CA GLY A 22 -16.54 3.59 -4.42
C GLY A 22 -17.25 4.63 -5.28
N ALA A 23 -17.70 5.71 -4.67
CA ALA A 23 -18.28 6.85 -5.37
C ALA A 23 -17.31 7.45 -6.41
N ALA A 24 -17.82 8.19 -7.38
CA ALA A 24 -17.01 8.75 -8.47
C ALA A 24 -15.92 9.72 -7.99
N ASP A 25 -16.12 10.37 -6.84
CA ASP A 25 -15.15 11.27 -6.21
C ASP A 25 -14.14 10.55 -5.31
N SER A 26 -14.28 9.23 -5.15
CA SER A 26 -13.29 8.37 -4.52
C SER A 26 -12.24 7.98 -5.54
N THR A 27 -11.18 8.79 -5.64
CA THR A 27 -10.11 8.59 -6.63
C THR A 27 -8.82 8.08 -6.00
N ILE A 28 -7.91 7.56 -6.84
CA ILE A 28 -6.56 7.16 -6.41
C ILE A 28 -5.83 8.35 -5.77
N GLY A 29 -5.96 9.56 -6.30
CA GLY A 29 -5.32 10.75 -5.72
C GLY A 29 -5.79 11.07 -4.31
N ARG A 30 -7.10 10.89 -4.04
CA ARG A 30 -7.67 11.24 -2.73
C ARG A 30 -7.50 10.13 -1.69
N TYR A 31 -7.63 8.85 -2.09
CA TYR A 31 -7.74 7.72 -1.16
C TYR A 31 -6.81 6.54 -1.50
N GLY A 32 -5.90 6.69 -2.47
CA GLY A 32 -5.17 5.58 -3.09
C GLY A 32 -3.83 5.21 -2.47
N CYS A 33 -3.52 5.65 -1.24
CA CYS A 33 -2.25 5.34 -0.58
C CYS A 33 -2.00 3.83 -0.52
N THR A 34 -2.98 3.05 -0.07
CA THR A 34 -2.86 1.60 0.06
C THR A 34 -2.67 0.90 -1.28
N ILE A 35 -3.43 1.26 -2.33
CA ILE A 35 -3.30 0.59 -3.63
C ILE A 35 -1.97 0.96 -4.31
N THR A 36 -1.47 2.16 -4.08
CA THR A 36 -0.16 2.60 -4.59
C THR A 36 0.98 1.85 -3.89
N CYS A 37 0.90 1.68 -2.57
CA CYS A 37 1.82 0.82 -1.81
C CYS A 37 1.81 -0.64 -2.29
N LEU A 38 0.62 -1.21 -2.52
CA LEU A 38 0.50 -2.55 -3.09
C LEU A 38 1.07 -2.64 -4.50
N THR A 39 0.94 -1.60 -5.31
CA THR A 39 1.53 -1.54 -6.66
C THR A 39 3.06 -1.61 -6.58
N MET A 40 3.67 -0.79 -5.73
CA MET A 40 5.12 -0.85 -5.49
C MET A 40 5.56 -2.21 -4.93
N LEU A 41 4.78 -2.79 -4.02
CA LEU A 41 5.05 -4.11 -3.46
C LEU A 41 5.03 -5.20 -4.55
N CYS A 42 3.98 -5.24 -5.38
CA CYS A 42 3.87 -6.18 -6.50
C CYS A 42 5.05 -6.01 -7.47
N ASN A 43 5.36 -4.77 -7.85
CA ASN A 43 6.45 -4.51 -8.79
C ASN A 43 7.80 -4.96 -8.23
N GLY A 44 8.01 -4.78 -6.92
CA GLY A 44 9.19 -5.27 -6.21
C GLY A 44 9.36 -6.81 -6.24
N TYR A 45 8.29 -7.55 -6.50
CA TYR A 45 8.30 -9.01 -6.70
C TYR A 45 8.16 -9.43 -8.17
N GLY A 46 8.40 -8.53 -9.12
CA GLY A 46 8.52 -8.84 -10.54
C GLY A 46 7.25 -8.63 -11.37
N PHE A 47 6.21 -8.01 -10.81
CA PHE A 47 5.09 -7.51 -11.60
C PHE A 47 5.46 -6.19 -12.31
N ASN A 48 4.64 -5.78 -13.26
CA ASN A 48 4.77 -4.49 -13.95
C ASN A 48 3.40 -3.81 -14.01
N GLU A 49 2.98 -3.25 -12.88
CA GLU A 49 1.70 -2.60 -12.69
C GLU A 49 1.85 -1.10 -12.50
N THR A 50 0.78 -0.38 -12.83
CA THR A 50 0.53 0.99 -12.40
C THR A 50 -0.61 0.97 -11.37
N PRO A 51 -0.80 2.04 -10.59
CA PRO A 51 -1.93 2.08 -9.64
C PRO A 51 -3.29 1.83 -10.31
N PRO A 52 -3.60 2.35 -11.53
CA PRO A 52 -4.81 1.98 -12.27
C PRO A 52 -4.92 0.49 -12.61
N THR A 53 -3.85 -0.15 -13.08
CA THR A 53 -3.93 -1.55 -13.53
C THR A 53 -4.09 -2.49 -12.34
N LEU A 54 -3.37 -2.24 -11.23
CA LEU A 54 -3.58 -3.01 -9.99
C LEU A 54 -4.95 -2.75 -9.38
N ASN A 55 -5.44 -1.49 -9.39
CA ASN A 55 -6.78 -1.14 -8.96
C ASN A 55 -7.85 -1.95 -9.72
N GLN A 56 -7.75 -2.06 -11.04
CA GLN A 56 -8.68 -2.87 -11.84
C GLN A 56 -8.59 -4.36 -11.49
N ARG A 57 -7.37 -4.90 -11.29
CA ARG A 57 -7.19 -6.30 -10.87
C ARG A 57 -7.82 -6.57 -9.51
N PHE A 58 -7.64 -5.67 -8.55
CA PHE A 58 -8.28 -5.78 -7.24
C PHE A 58 -9.80 -5.70 -7.37
N ARG A 59 -10.35 -4.79 -8.19
CA ARG A 59 -11.80 -4.71 -8.45
C ARG A 59 -12.35 -6.04 -8.97
N ALA A 60 -11.67 -6.68 -9.92
CA ALA A 60 -12.08 -7.95 -10.49
C ALA A 60 -12.00 -9.15 -9.51
N ASN A 61 -11.25 -9.01 -8.42
CA ASN A 61 -10.96 -10.10 -7.47
C ASN A 61 -11.54 -9.87 -6.07
N GLY A 62 -12.54 -8.99 -5.95
CA GLY A 62 -13.17 -8.65 -4.67
C GLY A 62 -12.20 -7.98 -3.70
N GLY A 63 -11.28 -7.17 -4.22
CA GLY A 63 -10.22 -6.50 -3.48
C GLY A 63 -10.63 -5.20 -2.81
N PHE A 64 -11.90 -4.84 -2.86
CA PHE A 64 -12.44 -3.65 -2.21
C PHE A 64 -13.71 -3.96 -1.43
N GLY A 65 -13.87 -3.31 -0.29
CA GLY A 65 -15.01 -3.47 0.61
C GLY A 65 -15.26 -2.23 1.46
N GLY A 66 -15.92 -2.42 2.61
CA GLY A 66 -16.40 -1.32 3.45
C GLY A 66 -17.66 -0.67 2.90
N THR A 67 -18.26 0.23 3.68
CA THR A 67 -19.47 0.98 3.26
C THR A 67 -19.20 1.91 2.09
N THR A 68 -17.96 2.41 1.96
CA THR A 68 -17.49 3.28 0.89
C THR A 68 -17.00 2.54 -0.35
N GLN A 69 -16.88 1.20 -0.30
CA GLN A 69 -16.42 0.34 -1.40
C GLN A 69 -15.03 0.70 -1.98
N ASN A 70 -14.22 1.47 -1.25
CA ASN A 70 -12.86 1.85 -1.61
C ASN A 70 -11.79 1.36 -0.61
N LEU A 71 -12.19 0.61 0.42
CA LEU A 71 -11.25 0.05 1.41
C LEU A 71 -10.65 -1.24 0.86
N VAL A 72 -9.33 -1.33 0.86
CA VAL A 72 -8.60 -2.50 0.34
C VAL A 72 -8.84 -3.72 1.23
N VAL A 73 -9.23 -4.83 0.61
CA VAL A 73 -9.25 -6.16 1.21
C VAL A 73 -7.90 -6.83 0.90
N PHE A 74 -6.92 -6.72 1.81
CA PHE A 74 -5.53 -7.16 1.58
C PHE A 74 -5.41 -8.61 1.10
N GLN A 75 -6.24 -9.52 1.61
CA GLN A 75 -6.25 -10.93 1.22
C GLN A 75 -6.57 -11.15 -0.28
N ALA A 76 -7.17 -10.17 -0.97
CA ALA A 76 -7.41 -10.28 -2.40
C ALA A 76 -6.12 -10.32 -3.23
N ILE A 77 -4.96 -9.98 -2.66
CA ILE A 77 -3.66 -10.12 -3.33
C ILE A 77 -3.40 -11.56 -3.80
N ASP A 78 -3.86 -12.57 -3.04
CA ASP A 78 -3.72 -13.99 -3.39
C ASP A 78 -4.36 -14.33 -4.75
N ARG A 79 -5.41 -13.57 -5.11
CA ARG A 79 -6.16 -13.73 -6.36
C ARG A 79 -5.70 -12.74 -7.43
N ALA A 80 -5.36 -11.52 -7.02
CA ALA A 80 -4.97 -10.44 -7.94
C ALA A 80 -3.51 -10.53 -8.42
N ALA A 81 -2.64 -11.22 -7.69
CA ALA A 81 -1.21 -11.39 -7.97
C ALA A 81 -0.77 -12.85 -7.66
N PRO A 82 -0.86 -13.79 -8.62
CA PRO A 82 -0.76 -15.25 -8.38
C PRO A 82 0.56 -15.77 -7.77
N THR A 83 1.62 -14.95 -7.71
CA THR A 83 2.91 -15.30 -7.08
C THR A 83 3.09 -14.67 -5.70
N MET A 84 2.10 -13.92 -5.23
CA MET A 84 2.09 -13.29 -3.92
C MET A 84 1.08 -13.95 -3.01
N ARG A 85 1.35 -13.90 -1.71
CA ARG A 85 0.46 -14.43 -0.69
C ARG A 85 0.37 -13.48 0.49
N TYR A 86 -0.86 -13.18 0.90
CA TYR A 86 -1.18 -12.52 2.14
C TYR A 86 -0.79 -13.44 3.31
N ILE A 87 0.02 -12.92 4.22
CA ILE A 87 0.48 -13.66 5.39
C ILE A 87 -0.37 -13.31 6.59
N ASP A 88 -0.36 -12.04 7.02
CA ASP A 88 -1.10 -11.58 8.18
C ASP A 88 -1.18 -10.04 8.22
N ARG A 89 -2.03 -9.49 9.09
CA ARG A 89 -2.15 -8.08 9.44
C ARG A 89 -2.22 -7.96 10.97
N ALA A 90 -1.32 -7.16 11.54
CA ALA A 90 -1.46 -6.73 12.92
C ALA A 90 -2.45 -5.55 13.00
N TRP A 91 -3.40 -5.62 13.93
CA TRP A 91 -4.41 -4.57 14.15
C TRP A 91 -4.08 -3.61 15.31
N ASN A 92 -3.08 -3.94 16.14
CA ASN A 92 -2.79 -3.21 17.36
C ASN A 92 -1.65 -2.20 17.16
N ASN A 93 -1.65 -1.15 17.99
CA ASN A 93 -0.54 -0.20 18.19
C ASN A 93 0.82 -0.91 18.31
N PRO A 94 1.96 -0.24 18.01
CA PRO A 94 3.27 -0.87 17.93
C PRO A 94 3.69 -1.49 19.27
N THR A 95 3.37 -2.77 19.47
CA THR A 95 3.92 -3.59 20.55
C THR A 95 5.32 -4.06 20.16
N PRO A 96 6.18 -4.41 21.13
CA PRO A 96 7.48 -5.00 20.82
C PRO A 96 7.39 -6.19 19.85
N ASP A 97 6.37 -7.03 19.98
CA ASP A 97 6.16 -8.17 19.08
C ASP A 97 5.84 -7.75 17.64
N VAL A 98 5.01 -6.71 17.45
CA VAL A 98 4.72 -6.17 16.11
C VAL A 98 5.99 -5.58 15.50
N MET A 99 6.77 -4.83 16.27
CA MET A 99 8.04 -4.26 15.82
C MET A 99 9.05 -5.35 15.45
N ASN A 100 9.17 -6.40 16.28
CA ASN A 100 10.03 -7.55 16.00
C ASN A 100 9.64 -8.26 14.70
N ARG A 101 8.32 -8.41 14.44
CA ARG A 101 7.81 -8.99 13.19
C ARG A 101 8.13 -8.12 11.98
N ILE A 102 7.99 -6.80 12.08
CA ILE A 102 8.37 -5.87 11.00
C ILE A 102 9.86 -6.02 10.71
N ASN A 103 10.70 -5.94 11.75
CA ASN A 103 12.15 -6.06 11.62
C ASN A 103 12.58 -7.40 11.00
N ALA A 104 11.99 -8.51 11.44
CA ALA A 104 12.29 -9.84 10.90
C ALA A 104 11.91 -9.97 9.41
N ASN A 105 10.82 -9.31 8.96
CA ASN A 105 10.47 -9.30 7.54
C ASN A 105 11.47 -8.47 6.73
N LEU A 106 11.82 -7.27 7.21
CA LEU A 106 12.77 -6.39 6.53
C LEU A 106 14.17 -7.01 6.46
N ASP A 107 14.63 -7.67 7.53
CA ASP A 107 15.91 -8.41 7.56
C ASP A 107 15.91 -9.60 6.58
N ALA A 108 14.73 -10.16 6.28
CA ALA A 108 14.53 -11.19 5.28
C ALA A 108 14.30 -10.63 3.85
N ASN A 109 14.55 -9.33 3.62
CA ASN A 109 14.27 -8.62 2.37
C ASN A 109 12.80 -8.68 1.92
N LYS A 110 11.86 -8.71 2.87
CA LYS A 110 10.42 -8.66 2.62
C LYS A 110 9.87 -7.31 3.04
N ALA A 111 9.45 -6.51 2.08
CA ALA A 111 8.83 -5.21 2.33
C ALA A 111 7.49 -5.37 3.07
N VAL A 112 7.14 -4.37 3.89
CA VAL A 112 5.97 -4.37 4.76
C VAL A 112 5.17 -3.09 4.54
N ILE A 113 3.85 -3.21 4.44
CA ILE A 113 2.94 -2.05 4.39
C ILE A 113 2.51 -1.72 5.82
N ILE A 114 2.67 -0.46 6.23
CA ILE A 114 2.28 0.02 7.57
C ILE A 114 1.29 1.17 7.46
N GLN A 115 0.42 1.26 8.46
CA GLN A 115 -0.49 2.39 8.65
C GLN A 115 0.15 3.39 9.61
N LEU A 116 0.11 4.67 9.24
CA LEU A 116 0.51 5.79 10.07
C LEU A 116 -0.73 6.58 10.47
N ASP A 117 -0.76 7.02 11.73
CA ASP A 117 -1.74 7.98 12.22
C ASP A 117 -1.25 9.39 11.86
N GLN A 118 -1.95 10.07 10.94
CA GLN A 118 -1.73 11.48 10.66
C GLN A 118 -2.86 12.31 11.30
N ALA A 119 -2.61 13.00 12.43
CA ALA A 119 -3.52 14.04 12.93
C ALA A 119 -2.77 15.19 13.63
N PRO A 120 -3.11 16.48 13.35
CA PRO A 120 -4.33 17.10 13.92
C PRO A 120 -5.12 18.00 12.95
N GLY A 121 -5.43 17.55 11.73
CA GLY A 121 -6.30 18.26 10.77
C GLY A 121 -7.62 17.52 10.49
N SER A 122 -8.63 18.20 9.93
CA SER A 122 -9.90 17.58 9.53
C SER A 122 -9.82 16.96 8.12
N GLY A 123 -10.15 15.66 8.02
CA GLY A 123 -10.16 14.88 6.77
C GLY A 123 -9.11 13.75 6.74
N LEU A 124 -9.40 12.65 6.01
CA LEU A 124 -8.65 11.39 5.88
C LEU A 124 -7.40 11.22 6.77
N GLN A 125 -7.58 10.56 7.91
CA GLN A 125 -6.54 10.43 8.94
C GLN A 125 -5.76 9.11 8.90
N GLU A 126 -6.04 8.24 7.91
CA GLU A 126 -5.33 6.97 7.73
C GLU A 126 -4.39 7.05 6.53
N HIS A 127 -3.09 7.08 6.79
CA HIS A 127 -2.06 7.06 5.75
C HIS A 127 -1.36 5.71 5.72
N TRP A 128 -1.03 5.21 4.53
CA TRP A 128 -0.37 3.91 4.36
C TRP A 128 0.90 4.09 3.56
N VAL A 129 1.99 3.53 4.06
CA VAL A 129 3.32 3.61 3.42
C VAL A 129 3.94 2.23 3.26
N LEU A 130 4.88 2.10 2.34
CA LEU A 130 5.62 0.86 2.11
C LEU A 130 7.03 0.96 2.70
N VAL A 131 7.33 0.13 3.69
CA VAL A 131 8.68 0.01 4.27
C VAL A 131 9.45 -1.06 3.52
N ILE A 132 10.58 -0.70 2.93
CA ILE A 132 11.35 -1.59 2.03
C ILE A 132 12.69 -2.03 2.63
N GLY A 133 13.12 -1.42 3.72
CA GLY A 133 14.34 -1.79 4.40
C GLY A 133 14.47 -1.10 5.76
N ARG A 134 15.51 -1.49 6.50
CA ARG A 134 15.90 -0.85 7.76
C ARG A 134 17.41 -0.80 7.90
N SER A 135 17.91 0.16 8.66
CA SER A 135 19.31 0.28 9.05
C SER A 135 19.38 0.76 10.48
N GLY A 136 19.85 -0.10 11.39
CA GLY A 136 19.79 0.19 12.82
C GLY A 136 18.34 0.41 13.29
N GLY A 137 18.06 1.60 13.82
CA GLY A 137 16.72 2.03 14.24
C GLY A 137 15.89 2.73 13.15
N ASP A 138 16.49 3.00 11.99
CA ASP A 138 15.86 3.76 10.90
C ASP A 138 15.23 2.84 9.86
N TYR A 139 14.17 3.33 9.21
CA TYR A 139 13.42 2.62 8.19
C TYR A 139 13.44 3.37 6.86
N LEU A 140 13.62 2.64 5.76
CA LEU A 140 13.48 3.18 4.42
C LEU A 140 12.03 3.01 3.95
N ILE A 141 11.37 4.14 3.70
CA ILE A 141 9.94 4.22 3.41
C ILE A 141 9.73 4.77 2.01
N LEU A 142 8.86 4.13 1.24
CA LEU A 142 8.25 4.68 0.03
C LEU A 142 6.85 5.18 0.40
N ASP A 143 6.71 6.50 0.46
CA ASP A 143 5.46 7.17 0.79
C ASP A 143 4.67 7.51 -0.49
N PRO A 144 3.44 7.01 -0.68
CA PRO A 144 2.67 7.28 -1.89
C PRO A 144 2.20 8.74 -2.03
N LEU A 145 2.31 9.60 -1.01
CA LEU A 145 2.07 11.03 -1.14
C LEU A 145 3.24 11.77 -1.81
N PHE A 146 4.43 11.17 -1.85
CA PHE A 146 5.64 11.79 -2.40
C PHE A 146 6.25 10.87 -3.46
N ALA A 147 6.44 11.39 -4.68
CA ALA A 147 7.13 10.64 -5.73
C ALA A 147 8.65 10.69 -5.49
N GLY A 148 9.13 10.07 -4.42
CA GLY A 148 10.56 9.99 -4.09
C GLY A 148 11.21 11.34 -3.80
N ASP A 149 11.30 11.69 -2.52
CA ASP A 149 12.19 12.76 -2.07
C ASP A 149 13.47 12.08 -1.60
N GLY A 150 14.52 12.14 -2.44
CA GLY A 150 15.94 11.79 -2.20
C GLY A 150 16.33 11.04 -0.94
#